data_AF-A0A1M7LQ70-F1
#
_entry.id   AF-A0A1M7LQ70-F1
#
_cell.length_a   1.000
_cell.length_b   1.000
_cell.length_c   1.000
_cell.angle_alpha   90.00
_cell.angle_beta   90.00
_cell.angle_gamma   90.00
#
_symmetry.space_group_name_H-M   'P 1'
#
loop_
_entity.id
_entity.type
_entity.pdbx_description
1 polymer ?
#
loop_
_entity_poly.entity_id
_entity_poly.type
_entity_poly.pdbx_seq_one_letter_code
_entity_poly.pdbx_strand_id
1 'polypeptide(L)'
;MRPVKKIQPAYLRTLTETSAEAQTANIHHALIESMGNYCSYCEMPLSDYHVEHIRYLASWPEILQLRQWDDLLLICNDCRSHIRVPELNKESADAMLWPDKDITFSLQNSPFLYELRKVNYVVEADGEVISSTQMELVFVVANKNAGESIYEKAVNTITHFQLNMQLEYYDAATNELRVPLEEDQQRTDNRMFKRTRAWREAEEALLRLKALDNLKDGTSGDKTIMREVLIKQIAMTAWYSGNWSVWMTVFHQLSGDLELMKAVLASSEHPFTGLNNEANAVFGR
;
A
#
# COMPACT_ATOMS: atom_id res chain seq x y z
N MET A 1 0.81 -3.75 4.01
CA MET A 1 0.18 -3.84 2.67
C MET A 1 -1.30 -4.00 2.96
N ARG A 2 -2.20 -3.27 2.28
CA ARG A 2 -3.61 -3.26 2.66
C ARG A 2 -4.22 -4.63 2.37
N PRO A 3 -4.94 -5.24 3.32
CA PRO A 3 -5.67 -6.47 3.08
C PRO A 3 -6.90 -6.15 2.24
N VAL A 4 -7.12 -6.92 1.18
CA VAL A 4 -8.20 -6.66 0.21
C VAL A 4 -9.07 -7.89 0.09
N LYS A 5 -10.38 -7.72 0.19
CA LYS A 5 -11.32 -8.80 -0.13
C LYS A 5 -11.70 -8.76 -1.61
N LYS A 6 -10.94 -9.47 -2.45
CA LYS A 6 -11.20 -9.52 -3.90
C LYS A 6 -12.42 -10.40 -4.20
N ILE A 7 -13.59 -9.80 -4.35
CA ILE A 7 -14.84 -10.50 -4.67
C ILE A 7 -15.16 -10.32 -6.15
N GLN A 8 -15.26 -11.41 -6.90
CA GLN A 8 -15.69 -11.35 -8.29
C GLN A 8 -17.13 -10.79 -8.41
N PRO A 9 -17.35 -9.69 -9.14
CA PRO A 9 -18.69 -9.14 -9.32
C PRO A 9 -19.62 -10.11 -10.05
N ALA A 10 -20.90 -10.15 -9.65
CA ALA A 10 -21.87 -11.08 -10.22
C ALA A 10 -22.07 -10.89 -11.73
N TYR A 11 -22.01 -9.65 -12.22
CA TYR A 11 -22.16 -9.36 -13.65
C TYR A 11 -21.04 -9.95 -14.51
N LEU A 12 -19.84 -10.18 -13.96
CA LEU A 12 -18.78 -10.81 -14.74
C LEU A 12 -19.14 -12.24 -15.16
N ARG A 13 -19.95 -12.94 -14.36
CA ARG A 13 -20.37 -14.32 -14.62
C ARG A 13 -21.38 -14.42 -15.76
N THR A 14 -22.02 -13.30 -16.13
CA THR A 14 -23.01 -13.26 -17.22
C THR A 14 -22.42 -12.80 -18.55
N LEU A 15 -21.12 -12.45 -18.60
CA LEU A 15 -20.45 -11.91 -19.79
C LEU A 15 -19.88 -12.97 -20.75
N THR A 16 -20.38 -14.20 -20.72
CA THR A 16 -19.82 -15.38 -21.41
C THR A 16 -19.75 -15.30 -22.94
N GLU A 17 -20.36 -14.27 -23.56
CA GLU A 17 -20.46 -14.12 -25.03
C GLU A 17 -19.74 -12.87 -25.57
N THR A 18 -18.86 -12.23 -24.79
CA THR A 18 -18.14 -11.02 -25.21
C THR A 18 -16.82 -11.35 -25.93
N SER A 19 -16.33 -10.45 -26.79
CA SER A 19 -15.00 -10.60 -27.40
C SER A 19 -13.89 -10.63 -26.35
N ALA A 20 -12.73 -11.17 -26.70
CA ALA A 20 -11.57 -11.25 -25.80
C ALA A 20 -11.14 -9.88 -25.25
N GLU A 21 -11.21 -8.83 -26.06
CA GLU A 21 -10.91 -7.45 -25.66
C GLU A 21 -11.97 -6.90 -24.69
N ALA A 22 -13.25 -7.15 -24.98
CA ALA A 22 -14.34 -6.74 -24.10
C ALA A 22 -14.27 -7.48 -22.75
N GLN A 23 -13.91 -8.76 -22.75
CA GLN A 23 -13.68 -9.53 -21.53
C GLN A 23 -12.53 -8.92 -20.70
N THR A 24 -11.42 -8.57 -21.36
CA THR A 24 -10.26 -7.95 -20.71
C THR A 24 -10.63 -6.61 -20.06
N ALA A 25 -11.33 -5.73 -20.79
CA ALA A 25 -11.79 -4.45 -20.27
C ALA A 25 -12.75 -4.61 -19.07
N ASN A 26 -13.67 -5.57 -19.14
CA ASN A 26 -14.60 -5.85 -18.03
C ASN A 26 -13.87 -6.40 -16.80
N ILE A 27 -12.87 -7.27 -16.98
CA ILE A 27 -12.03 -7.77 -15.88
C ILE A 27 -11.27 -6.61 -15.22
N HIS A 28 -10.71 -5.69 -16.01
CA HIS A 28 -10.02 -4.50 -15.47
C HIS A 28 -10.95 -3.66 -14.61
N HIS A 29 -12.13 -3.33 -15.13
CA HIS A 29 -13.12 -2.54 -14.39
C HIS A 29 -13.54 -3.24 -13.09
N ALA A 30 -13.82 -4.53 -13.17
CA ALA A 30 -14.21 -5.33 -12.01
C ALA A 30 -13.10 -5.43 -10.96
N LEU A 31 -11.82 -5.48 -11.34
CA LEU A 31 -10.71 -5.46 -10.39
C LEU A 31 -10.66 -4.13 -9.63
N ILE A 32 -10.84 -3.00 -10.32
CA ILE A 32 -10.92 -1.68 -9.69
C ILE A 32 -12.12 -1.59 -8.76
N GLU A 33 -13.28 -2.08 -9.20
CA GLU A 33 -14.47 -2.13 -8.35
C GLU A 33 -14.22 -2.98 -7.09
N SER A 34 -13.58 -4.14 -7.24
CA SER A 34 -13.42 -5.08 -6.13
C SER A 34 -12.32 -4.69 -5.13
N MET A 35 -11.27 -4.01 -5.62
CA MET A 35 -10.03 -3.77 -4.88
C MET A 35 -9.66 -2.30 -4.76
N GLY A 36 -10.45 -1.40 -5.35
CA GLY A 36 -10.16 0.03 -5.43
C GLY A 36 -9.06 0.38 -6.44
N ASN A 37 -8.95 1.68 -6.72
CA ASN A 37 -7.97 2.22 -7.68
C ASN A 37 -6.57 2.44 -7.07
N TYR A 38 -6.01 1.37 -6.48
CA TYR A 38 -4.70 1.39 -5.81
C TYR A 38 -3.84 0.20 -6.21
N CYS A 39 -2.53 0.40 -6.24
CA CYS A 39 -1.59 -0.72 -6.40
C CYS A 39 -1.74 -1.70 -5.23
N SER A 40 -1.83 -2.99 -5.54
CA SER A 40 -2.05 -4.05 -4.55
C SER A 40 -0.87 -4.21 -3.59
N TYR A 41 0.32 -3.75 -3.98
CA TYR A 41 1.57 -3.94 -3.21
C TYR A 41 2.02 -2.70 -2.46
N CYS A 42 2.19 -1.57 -3.17
CA CYS A 42 2.65 -0.31 -2.57
C CYS A 42 1.52 0.62 -2.14
N GLU A 43 0.25 0.30 -2.46
CA GLU A 43 -0.93 1.08 -2.09
C GLU A 43 -0.99 2.51 -2.65
N MET A 44 -0.12 2.86 -3.60
CA MET A 44 -0.21 4.15 -4.28
C MET A 44 -1.47 4.20 -5.16
N PRO A 45 -2.16 5.35 -5.22
CA PRO A 45 -3.25 5.55 -6.15
C PRO A 45 -2.77 5.35 -7.59
N LEU A 46 -3.61 4.74 -8.42
CA LEU A 46 -3.25 4.46 -9.80
C LEU A 46 -3.68 5.62 -10.70
N SER A 47 -2.70 6.30 -11.30
CA SER A 47 -2.92 7.26 -12.41
C SER A 47 -2.87 6.58 -13.78
N ASP A 48 -2.03 5.57 -13.87
CA ASP A 48 -1.93 4.59 -14.95
C ASP A 48 -1.83 3.22 -14.27
N TYR A 49 -2.50 2.22 -14.80
CA TYR A 49 -2.59 0.93 -14.13
C TYR A 49 -2.44 -0.25 -15.06
N HIS A 50 -1.96 -1.30 -14.42
CA HIS A 50 -1.69 -2.55 -15.04
C HIS A 50 -2.37 -3.67 -14.27
N VAL A 51 -2.86 -4.66 -15.00
CA VAL A 51 -3.32 -5.91 -14.40
C VAL A 51 -2.17 -6.89 -14.45
N GLU A 52 -1.83 -7.41 -13.28
CA GLU A 52 -0.77 -8.38 -13.11
C GLU A 52 -1.35 -9.76 -12.84
N HIS A 53 -0.76 -10.76 -13.47
CA HIS A 53 -1.04 -12.15 -13.16
C HIS A 53 0.04 -12.67 -12.20
N ILE A 54 -0.34 -13.04 -10.97
CA ILE A 54 0.54 -13.49 -9.87
C ILE A 54 1.60 -14.52 -10.31
N ARG A 55 1.28 -15.36 -11.30
CA ARG A 55 2.17 -16.41 -11.83
C ARG A 55 2.94 -16.03 -13.11
N TYR A 56 2.53 -14.98 -13.82
CA TYR A 56 3.07 -14.60 -15.13
C TYR A 56 3.34 -13.09 -15.16
N LEU A 57 4.30 -12.64 -14.35
CA LEU A 57 4.48 -11.21 -14.03
C LEU A 57 5.04 -10.40 -15.22
N ALA A 58 5.78 -11.02 -16.14
CA ALA A 58 6.34 -10.33 -17.32
C ALA A 58 5.71 -10.69 -18.67
N SER A 59 5.18 -11.90 -18.83
CA SER A 59 4.47 -12.29 -20.05
C SER A 59 3.01 -11.88 -19.93
N TRP A 60 2.74 -10.61 -20.20
CA TRP A 60 1.39 -10.07 -20.25
C TRP A 60 0.53 -10.89 -21.22
N PRO A 61 -0.51 -11.58 -20.74
CA PRO A 61 -1.50 -12.07 -21.68
C PRO A 61 -2.23 -10.84 -22.24
N GLU A 62 -2.15 -10.61 -23.56
CA GLU A 62 -2.93 -9.56 -24.24
C GLU A 62 -4.44 -9.72 -24.01
N ILE A 63 -4.85 -10.94 -23.64
CA ILE A 63 -6.24 -11.33 -23.38
C ILE A 63 -6.33 -11.93 -21.98
N LEU A 64 -7.07 -11.28 -21.10
CA LEU A 64 -7.40 -11.81 -19.78
C LEU A 64 -8.66 -12.67 -19.84
N GLN A 65 -8.61 -13.81 -19.17
CA GLN A 65 -9.75 -14.73 -19.09
C GLN A 65 -10.32 -14.76 -17.68
N LEU A 66 -11.64 -14.86 -17.58
CA LEU A 66 -12.33 -14.85 -16.28
C LEU A 66 -11.84 -15.96 -15.32
N ARG A 67 -11.42 -17.11 -15.84
CA ARG A 67 -10.87 -18.22 -15.05
C ARG A 67 -9.57 -17.88 -14.31
N GLN A 68 -8.92 -16.77 -14.67
CA GLN A 68 -7.69 -16.30 -14.06
C GLN A 68 -7.94 -15.34 -12.89
N TRP A 69 -9.20 -14.98 -12.60
CA TRP A 69 -9.56 -13.97 -11.59
C TRP A 69 -8.77 -14.07 -10.28
N ASP A 70 -8.63 -15.28 -9.74
CA ASP A 70 -7.94 -15.52 -8.46
C ASP A 70 -6.42 -15.27 -8.52
N ASP A 71 -5.86 -15.17 -9.72
CA ASP A 71 -4.45 -14.87 -9.97
C ASP A 71 -4.24 -13.43 -10.47
N LEU A 72 -5.29 -12.59 -10.59
CA LEU A 72 -5.16 -11.21 -11.07
C LEU A 72 -5.12 -10.17 -9.94
N LEU A 73 -4.18 -9.24 -10.01
CA LEU A 73 -4.05 -8.10 -9.10
C LEU A 73 -3.80 -6.79 -9.88
N LEU A 74 -4.00 -5.64 -9.23
CA LEU A 74 -3.67 -4.33 -9.79
C LEU A 74 -2.24 -3.95 -9.38
N ILE A 75 -1.42 -3.50 -10.34
CA ILE A 75 -0.05 -3.02 -10.11
C ILE A 75 0.16 -1.64 -10.72
N CYS A 76 0.95 -0.79 -10.05
CA CYS A 76 1.40 0.50 -10.60
C CYS A 76 2.72 0.36 -11.37
N ASN A 77 3.05 1.36 -12.18
CA ASN A 77 4.29 1.39 -12.97
C ASN A 77 5.54 1.25 -12.08
N ASP A 78 5.63 1.97 -10.97
CA ASP A 78 6.77 1.90 -10.05
C ASP A 78 6.98 0.49 -9.48
N CYS A 79 5.91 -0.24 -9.14
CA CYS A 79 6.08 -1.62 -8.68
C CYS A 79 6.47 -2.53 -9.84
N ARG A 80 5.85 -2.36 -11.01
CA ARG A 80 6.07 -3.19 -12.18
C ARG A 80 7.51 -3.10 -12.68
N SER A 81 8.05 -1.89 -12.82
CA SER A 81 9.39 -1.67 -13.37
C SER A 81 10.50 -2.21 -12.48
N HIS A 82 10.21 -2.50 -11.21
CA HIS A 82 11.19 -2.93 -10.21
C HIS A 82 10.99 -4.38 -9.73
N ILE A 83 10.15 -5.17 -10.42
CA ILE A 83 10.04 -6.61 -10.13
C ILE A 83 11.37 -7.30 -10.46
N ARG A 84 11.97 -7.99 -9.48
CA ARG A 84 13.26 -8.67 -9.68
C ARG A 84 13.16 -9.94 -10.52
N VAL A 85 12.07 -10.69 -10.36
CA VAL A 85 11.90 -11.98 -11.05
C VAL A 85 10.64 -11.92 -11.91
N PRO A 86 10.77 -11.86 -13.25
CA PRO A 86 9.63 -11.67 -14.16
C PRO A 86 8.65 -12.86 -14.20
N GLU A 87 9.06 -14.04 -13.74
CA GLU A 87 8.22 -15.23 -13.72
C GLU A 87 8.34 -15.94 -12.37
N LEU A 88 7.21 -16.21 -11.73
CA LEU A 88 7.16 -17.01 -10.52
C LEU A 88 6.61 -18.38 -10.85
N ASN A 89 7.36 -19.42 -10.48
CA ASN A 89 6.79 -20.75 -10.40
C ASN A 89 5.86 -20.83 -9.17
N LYS A 90 5.11 -21.93 -9.06
CA LYS A 90 4.15 -22.13 -7.96
C LYS A 90 4.82 -22.02 -6.58
N GLU A 91 5.99 -22.62 -6.40
CA GLU A 91 6.71 -22.62 -5.12
C GLU A 91 7.13 -21.20 -4.72
N SER A 92 7.69 -20.43 -5.65
CA SER A 92 8.08 -19.03 -5.40
C SER A 92 6.88 -18.13 -5.13
N ALA A 93 5.73 -18.39 -5.77
CA ALA A 93 4.49 -17.66 -5.51
C ALA A 93 3.90 -18.01 -4.12
N ASP A 94 3.92 -19.28 -3.73
CA ASP A 94 3.42 -19.74 -2.42
C ASP A 94 4.31 -19.24 -1.27
N ALA A 95 5.57 -18.89 -1.56
CA ALA A 95 6.55 -18.31 -0.63
C ALA A 95 6.40 -16.78 -0.44
N MET A 96 5.36 -16.15 -0.97
CA MET A 96 5.05 -14.73 -0.79
C MET A 96 3.74 -14.53 -0.03
N LEU A 97 3.52 -13.30 0.43
CA LEU A 97 2.22 -12.81 0.90
C LEU A 97 1.48 -12.06 -0.20
N TRP A 98 0.21 -12.40 -0.40
CA TRP A 98 -0.69 -11.79 -1.38
C TRP A 98 -1.82 -11.02 -0.69
N PRO A 99 -2.11 -9.78 -1.11
CA PRO A 99 -3.06 -8.91 -0.42
C PRO A 99 -4.51 -9.42 -0.42
N ASP A 100 -4.86 -10.29 -1.37
CA ASP A 100 -6.18 -10.87 -1.54
C ASP A 100 -6.33 -12.29 -0.96
N LYS A 101 -5.22 -12.90 -0.52
CA LYS A 101 -5.18 -14.30 -0.01
C LYS A 101 -4.68 -14.40 1.41
N ASP A 102 -3.81 -13.47 1.83
CA ASP A 102 -3.13 -13.49 3.11
C ASP A 102 -3.48 -12.25 3.95
N ILE A 103 -3.34 -12.37 5.27
CA ILE A 103 -3.42 -11.22 6.18
C ILE A 103 -2.14 -10.40 6.02
N THR A 104 -2.21 -9.32 5.25
CA THR A 104 -1.07 -8.45 4.94
C THR A 104 -0.97 -7.20 5.82
N PHE A 105 -1.94 -7.01 6.72
CA PHE A 105 -1.91 -6.00 7.77
C PHE A 105 -2.75 -6.42 8.97
N SER A 106 -2.26 -6.13 10.17
CA SER A 106 -3.05 -6.15 11.41
C SER A 106 -2.46 -5.17 12.41
N LEU A 107 -3.24 -4.69 13.38
CA LEU A 107 -2.74 -3.72 14.35
C LEU A 107 -1.68 -4.30 15.29
N GLN A 108 -1.78 -5.59 15.62
CA GLN A 108 -0.96 -6.22 16.65
C GLN A 108 0.22 -7.00 16.07
N ASN A 109 0.00 -7.74 14.98
CA ASN A 109 1.00 -8.65 14.43
C ASN A 109 1.02 -8.61 12.90
N SER A 110 1.11 -7.40 12.33
CA SER A 110 1.22 -7.21 10.89
C SER A 110 2.49 -7.88 10.37
N PRO A 111 2.46 -8.59 9.23
CA PRO A 111 3.69 -9.08 8.60
C PRO A 111 4.62 -7.96 8.13
N PHE A 112 4.04 -6.81 7.77
CA PHE A 112 4.76 -5.63 7.31
C PHE A 112 4.66 -4.51 8.34
N LEU A 113 5.81 -4.01 8.78
CA LEU A 113 5.95 -2.81 9.60
C LEU A 113 6.31 -1.63 8.72
N TYR A 114 5.85 -0.44 9.12
CA TYR A 114 6.19 0.83 8.49
C TYR A 114 7.01 1.65 9.48
N GLU A 115 8.25 1.94 9.13
CA GLU A 115 9.20 2.59 10.04
C GLU A 115 9.72 3.87 9.41
N LEU A 116 9.48 5.01 10.07
CA LEU A 116 10.14 6.27 9.72
C LEU A 116 11.58 6.24 10.22
N ARG A 117 12.54 6.28 9.29
CA ARG A 117 13.97 6.25 9.61
C ARG A 117 14.64 7.51 9.08
N LYS A 118 15.49 8.11 9.92
CA LYS A 118 16.49 9.09 9.44
C LYS A 118 17.55 8.33 8.67
N VAL A 119 17.84 8.73 7.45
CA VAL A 119 18.86 8.15 6.59
C VAL A 119 19.73 9.26 6.00
N ASN A 120 20.98 8.92 5.69
CA ASN A 120 21.81 9.77 4.86
C ASN A 120 21.52 9.44 3.38
N TYR A 121 20.78 10.30 2.69
CA TYR A 121 20.48 10.15 1.27
C TYR A 121 21.67 10.70 0.47
N VAL A 122 22.36 9.81 -0.23
CA VAL A 122 23.59 10.10 -0.96
C VAL A 122 23.31 9.90 -2.45
N VAL A 123 23.54 10.92 -3.26
CA VAL A 123 23.46 10.83 -4.72
C VAL A 123 24.86 10.65 -5.27
N GLU A 124 25.06 9.62 -6.10
CA GLU A 124 26.37 9.24 -6.61
C GLU A 124 26.39 9.18 -8.14
N ALA A 125 27.51 9.56 -8.75
CA ALA A 125 27.76 9.34 -10.17
C ALA A 125 29.19 8.82 -10.32
N ASP A 126 29.37 7.72 -11.06
CA ASP A 126 30.68 7.11 -11.30
C ASP A 126 31.50 6.82 -10.03
N GLY A 127 30.82 6.51 -8.92
CA GLY A 127 31.44 6.22 -7.61
C GLY A 127 31.82 7.45 -6.78
N GLU A 128 31.54 8.65 -7.27
CA GLU A 128 31.77 9.91 -6.56
C GLU A 128 30.45 10.43 -5.94
N VAL A 129 30.54 10.95 -4.71
CA VAL A 129 29.40 11.57 -4.03
C VAL A 129 29.12 12.94 -4.64
N ILE A 130 27.97 13.08 -5.29
CA ILE A 130 27.48 14.34 -5.87
C ILE A 130 26.79 15.17 -4.81
N SER A 131 25.97 14.54 -3.96
CA SER A 131 25.33 15.21 -2.83
C SER A 131 25.04 14.24 -1.70
N SER A 132 24.92 14.76 -0.48
CA SER A 132 24.55 14.00 0.71
C SER A 132 23.65 14.87 1.58
N THR A 133 22.49 14.35 1.96
CA THR A 133 21.53 15.08 2.80
C THR A 133 20.84 14.14 3.77
N GLN A 134 20.56 14.61 4.99
CA GLN A 134 19.74 13.84 5.92
C GLN A 134 18.28 13.95 5.55
N MET A 135 17.61 12.80 5.47
CA MET A 135 16.19 12.71 5.19
C MET A 135 15.51 11.71 6.12
N GLU A 136 14.21 11.88 6.32
CA GLU A 136 13.38 10.87 6.95
C GLU A 136 12.58 10.14 5.88
N LEU A 137 12.71 8.82 5.80
CA LEU A 137 12.01 7.98 4.84
C LEU A 137 11.31 6.83 5.55
N VAL A 138 10.12 6.47 5.06
CA VAL A 138 9.37 5.32 5.57
C VAL A 138 9.81 4.05 4.86
N PHE A 139 10.31 3.07 5.63
CA PHE A 139 10.67 1.74 5.16
C PHE A 139 9.54 0.74 5.41
N VAL A 140 9.35 -0.22 4.50
CA VAL A 140 8.59 -1.44 4.77
C VAL A 140 9.58 -2.47 5.30
N VAL A 141 9.30 -3.04 6.46
CA VAL A 141 10.16 -4.01 7.13
C VAL A 141 9.36 -5.25 7.47
N ALA A 142 9.94 -6.43 7.28
CA ALA A 142 9.31 -7.68 7.69
C ALA A 142 9.30 -7.80 9.23
N ASN A 143 8.14 -8.08 9.80
CA ASN A 143 7.96 -8.21 11.24
C ASN A 143 8.47 -9.56 11.74
N LYS A 144 9.61 -9.57 12.45
CA LYS A 144 10.16 -10.79 13.06
C LYS A 144 9.25 -11.43 14.10
N ASN A 145 8.35 -10.66 14.71
CA ASN A 145 7.42 -11.15 15.72
C ASN A 145 6.16 -11.79 15.11
N ALA A 146 6.00 -11.73 13.78
CA ALA A 146 4.87 -12.33 13.07
C ALA A 146 4.94 -13.87 12.97
N GLY A 147 6.04 -14.47 13.45
CA GLY A 147 6.32 -15.88 13.30
C GLY A 147 7.23 -16.14 12.09
N GLU A 148 8.10 -17.14 12.20
CA GLU A 148 9.19 -17.41 11.25
C GLU A 148 8.69 -17.52 9.80
N SER A 149 7.68 -18.35 9.55
CA SER A 149 7.12 -18.51 8.20
C SER A 149 6.54 -17.23 7.62
N ILE A 150 5.83 -16.42 8.43
CA ILE A 150 5.25 -15.15 7.96
C ILE A 150 6.36 -14.12 7.70
N TYR A 151 7.37 -14.09 8.56
CA TYR A 151 8.54 -13.22 8.40
C TYR A 151 9.27 -13.52 7.10
N GLU A 152 9.55 -14.80 6.79
CA GLU A 152 10.20 -15.20 5.54
C GLU A 152 9.38 -14.80 4.31
N LYS A 153 8.06 -15.06 4.33
CA LYS A 153 7.19 -14.64 3.22
C LYS A 153 7.17 -13.11 3.05
N ALA A 154 7.17 -12.35 4.15
CA ALA A 154 7.22 -10.89 4.09
C ALA A 154 8.56 -10.39 3.52
N VAL A 155 9.69 -11.02 3.88
CA VAL A 155 11.01 -10.73 3.29
C VAL A 155 11.01 -11.01 1.79
N ASN A 156 10.46 -12.15 1.38
CA ASN A 156 10.33 -12.52 -0.03
C ASN A 156 9.49 -11.50 -0.80
N THR A 157 8.34 -11.10 -0.26
CA THR A 157 7.48 -10.08 -0.87
C THR A 157 8.18 -8.72 -0.99
N ILE A 158 8.83 -8.23 0.08
CA ILE A 158 9.58 -6.96 0.05
C ILE A 158 10.68 -6.99 -1.01
N THR A 159 11.43 -8.09 -1.08
CA THR A 159 12.55 -8.26 -2.01
C THR A 159 12.06 -8.41 -3.44
N HIS A 160 10.98 -9.15 -3.66
CA HIS A 160 10.49 -9.42 -5.01
C HIS A 160 9.96 -8.15 -5.68
N PHE A 161 9.11 -7.39 -4.97
CA PHE A 161 8.51 -6.17 -5.47
C PHE A 161 9.38 -4.92 -5.25
N GLN A 162 10.56 -5.08 -4.62
CA GLN A 162 11.41 -3.96 -4.20
C GLN A 162 10.56 -2.90 -3.46
N LEU A 163 9.85 -3.27 -2.39
CA LEU A 163 8.89 -2.34 -1.78
C LEU A 163 9.55 -1.10 -1.17
N ASN A 164 10.82 -1.21 -0.80
CA ASN A 164 11.71 -0.09 -0.59
C ASN A 164 12.46 0.17 -1.90
N MET A 165 12.92 1.41 -2.12
CA MET A 165 13.88 1.67 -3.21
C MET A 165 14.93 0.58 -3.26
N GLN A 166 15.36 0.27 -4.49
CA GLN A 166 16.23 -0.87 -4.81
C GLN A 166 17.16 -1.19 -3.64
N LEU A 167 16.94 -2.34 -2.99
CA LEU A 167 17.54 -2.67 -1.69
C LEU A 167 19.07 -2.61 -1.71
N GLU A 168 19.68 -2.81 -2.87
CA GLU A 168 21.09 -2.62 -3.17
C GLU A 168 21.61 -1.19 -2.90
N TYR A 169 20.74 -0.18 -2.91
CA TYR A 169 21.10 1.20 -2.61
C TYR A 169 21.19 1.47 -1.10
N TYR A 170 20.59 0.63 -0.25
CA TYR A 170 20.57 0.86 1.19
C TYR A 170 21.62 0.05 1.93
N ASP A 171 22.58 0.74 2.55
CA ASP A 171 23.52 0.14 3.50
C ASP A 171 22.99 0.32 4.93
N ALA A 172 22.55 -0.79 5.53
CA ALA A 172 22.04 -0.79 6.89
C ALA A 172 23.12 -0.57 7.97
N ALA A 173 24.40 -0.82 7.67
CA ALA A 173 25.50 -0.65 8.62
C ALA A 173 25.90 0.83 8.75
N THR A 174 25.90 1.56 7.64
CA THR A 174 26.19 3.01 7.60
C THR A 174 24.92 3.86 7.66
N ASN A 175 23.76 3.24 7.46
CA ASN A 175 22.45 3.90 7.35
C ASN A 175 22.41 4.94 6.21
N GLU A 176 23.05 4.59 5.10
CA GLU A 176 23.13 5.38 3.88
C GLU A 176 22.23 4.79 2.80
N LEU A 177 21.53 5.65 2.07
CA LEU A 177 20.79 5.31 0.86
C LEU A 177 21.52 5.96 -0.31
N ARG A 178 22.34 5.17 -1.00
CA ARG A 178 23.23 5.58 -2.10
C ARG A 178 22.55 5.35 -3.44
N VAL A 179 22.05 6.43 -4.03
CA VAL A 179 21.22 6.42 -5.24
C VAL A 179 22.04 6.92 -6.42
N PRO A 180 22.05 6.21 -7.56
CA PRO A 180 22.66 6.72 -8.79
C PRO A 180 22.02 8.04 -9.22
N LEU A 181 22.83 8.97 -9.72
CA LEU A 181 22.38 10.30 -10.19
C LEU A 181 21.26 10.21 -11.22
N GLU A 182 21.32 9.22 -12.12
CA GLU A 182 20.28 9.00 -13.13
C GLU A 182 18.93 8.65 -12.49
N GLU A 183 18.92 7.76 -11.50
CA GLU A 183 17.72 7.34 -10.77
C GLU A 183 17.12 8.51 -9.96
N ASP A 184 17.97 9.31 -9.32
CA ASP A 184 17.56 10.51 -8.58
C ASP A 184 16.91 11.56 -9.49
N GLN A 185 17.52 11.81 -10.66
CA GLN A 185 17.02 12.78 -11.64
C GLN A 185 15.71 12.33 -12.30
N GLN A 186 15.61 11.05 -12.64
CA GLN A 186 14.43 10.49 -13.30
C GLN A 186 13.28 10.24 -12.32
N ARG A 187 13.57 10.11 -11.01
CA ARG A 187 12.58 9.77 -9.97
C ARG A 187 11.76 8.54 -10.36
N THR A 188 12.45 7.51 -10.82
CA THR A 188 11.89 6.23 -11.30
C THR A 188 11.14 5.47 -10.21
N ASP A 189 11.52 5.64 -8.94
CA ASP A 189 10.86 5.05 -7.79
C ASP A 189 10.47 6.10 -6.75
N ASN A 190 9.17 6.42 -6.68
CA ASN A 190 8.66 7.40 -5.71
C ASN A 190 8.04 6.74 -4.48
N ARG A 191 8.06 5.40 -4.36
CA ARG A 191 7.26 4.67 -3.37
C ARG A 191 7.60 5.07 -1.93
N MET A 192 8.89 5.18 -1.62
CA MET A 192 9.33 5.62 -0.29
C MET A 192 8.93 7.06 0.01
N PHE A 193 9.06 7.98 -0.95
CA PHE A 193 8.65 9.37 -0.78
C PHE A 193 7.14 9.51 -0.60
N LYS A 194 6.33 8.76 -1.35
CA LYS A 194 4.86 8.76 -1.22
C LYS A 194 4.41 8.18 0.12
N ARG A 195 5.03 7.08 0.58
CA ARG A 195 4.80 6.54 1.93
C ARG A 195 5.18 7.53 3.02
N THR A 196 6.31 8.22 2.86
CA THR A 196 6.77 9.26 3.80
C THR A 196 5.81 10.42 3.85
N ARG A 197 5.30 10.87 2.70
CA ARG A 197 4.28 11.91 2.64
C ARG A 197 3.01 11.50 3.40
N ALA A 198 2.51 10.28 3.17
CA ALA A 198 1.34 9.75 3.88
C ALA A 198 1.56 9.70 5.40
N TRP A 199 2.77 9.33 5.85
CA TRP A 199 3.13 9.37 7.27
C TRP A 199 3.00 10.78 7.86
N ARG A 200 3.55 11.79 7.18
CA ARG A 200 3.47 13.19 7.63
C ARG A 200 2.05 13.72 7.64
N GLU A 201 1.28 13.43 6.61
CA GLU A 201 -0.13 13.81 6.54
C GLU A 201 -0.93 13.16 7.68
N ALA A 202 -0.60 11.93 8.07
CA ALA A 202 -1.19 11.25 9.23
C ALA A 202 -0.79 11.88 10.57
N GLU A 203 0.48 12.22 10.77
CA GLU A 203 0.95 12.93 11.96
C GLU A 203 0.26 14.29 12.11
N GLU A 204 0.19 15.08 11.03
CA GLU A 204 -0.49 16.37 11.01
C GLU A 204 -1.98 16.24 11.32
N ALA A 205 -2.65 15.23 10.75
CA ALA A 205 -4.05 14.93 11.04
C ALA A 205 -4.28 14.67 12.53
N LEU A 206 -3.42 13.88 13.17
CA LEU A 206 -3.49 13.63 14.61
C LEU A 206 -3.21 14.88 15.44
N LEU A 207 -2.28 15.74 15.03
CA LEU A 207 -2.03 17.02 15.71
C LEU A 207 -3.26 17.92 15.67
N ARG A 208 -3.95 18.01 14.53
CA ARG A 208 -5.20 18.78 14.40
C ARG A 208 -6.31 18.22 15.28
N LEU A 209 -6.45 16.88 15.32
CA LEU A 209 -7.44 16.21 16.15
C LEU A 209 -7.16 16.43 17.65
N LYS A 210 -5.91 16.29 18.08
CA LYS A 210 -5.48 16.56 19.47
C LYS A 210 -5.69 18.03 19.84
N ALA A 211 -5.44 18.96 18.93
CA ALA A 211 -5.70 20.39 19.16
C ALA A 211 -7.19 20.65 19.40
N LEU A 212 -8.07 20.03 18.61
CA LEU A 212 -9.53 20.08 18.82
C LEU A 212 -9.92 19.47 20.16
N ASP A 213 -9.42 18.28 20.50
CA ASP A 213 -9.72 17.59 21.76
C ASP A 213 -9.28 18.42 22.99
N ASN A 214 -8.23 19.23 22.87
CA ASN A 214 -7.71 20.12 23.91
C ASN A 214 -8.41 21.49 24.00
N LEU A 215 -9.32 21.84 23.09
CA LEU A 215 -10.09 23.08 23.22
C LEU A 215 -10.95 23.02 24.50
N LYS A 216 -10.97 24.12 25.26
CA LYS A 216 -11.85 24.28 26.43
C LYS A 216 -13.30 24.06 26.00
N ASP A 217 -14.06 23.34 26.80
CA ASP A 217 -15.44 23.04 26.48
C ASP A 217 -16.27 24.33 26.37
N GLY A 218 -16.63 24.69 25.13
CA GLY A 218 -17.81 25.51 24.87
C GLY A 218 -19.08 24.65 24.99
N THR A 219 -20.16 25.02 24.31
CA THR A 219 -21.31 24.13 24.10
C THR A 219 -20.81 22.80 23.52
N SER A 220 -20.81 21.75 24.34
CA SER A 220 -20.20 20.43 24.06
C SER A 220 -20.67 19.79 22.75
N GLY A 221 -21.84 20.19 22.24
CA GLY A 221 -22.36 19.77 20.94
C GLY A 221 -21.48 20.18 19.75
N ASP A 222 -20.89 21.37 19.76
CA ASP A 222 -20.12 21.88 18.61
C ASP A 222 -18.78 21.14 18.46
N LYS A 223 -18.14 20.80 19.59
CA LYS A 223 -16.87 20.06 19.62
C LYS A 223 -17.01 18.64 19.07
N THR A 224 -18.07 17.93 19.45
CA THR A 224 -18.37 16.59 18.94
C THR A 224 -18.61 16.61 17.43
N ILE A 225 -19.42 17.55 16.94
CA ILE A 225 -19.70 17.69 15.50
C ILE A 225 -18.41 18.02 14.73
N MET A 226 -17.61 18.97 15.22
CA MET A 226 -16.31 19.29 14.60
C MET A 226 -15.39 18.08 14.54
N ARG A 227 -15.39 17.24 15.58
CA ARG A 227 -14.57 16.04 15.65
C ARG A 227 -15.00 15.03 14.59
N GLU A 228 -16.31 14.76 14.48
CA GLU A 228 -16.85 13.86 13.47
C GLU A 228 -16.53 14.33 12.04
N VAL A 229 -16.68 15.62 11.75
CA VAL A 229 -16.34 16.21 10.46
C VAL A 229 -14.85 16.06 10.16
N LEU A 230 -14.01 16.33 11.15
CA LEU A 230 -12.56 16.21 11.01
C LEU A 230 -12.13 14.75 10.76
N ILE A 231 -12.69 13.79 11.50
CA ILE A 231 -12.45 12.35 11.26
C ILE A 231 -12.85 11.97 9.83
N LYS A 232 -14.01 12.42 9.33
CA LYS A 232 -14.43 12.17 7.95
C LYS A 232 -13.46 12.76 6.93
N GLN A 233 -12.99 13.99 7.15
CA GLN A 233 -12.00 14.64 6.28
C GLN A 233 -10.65 13.92 6.29
N ILE A 234 -10.19 13.47 7.46
CA ILE A 234 -8.97 12.68 7.60
C ILE A 234 -9.11 11.36 6.86
N ALA A 235 -10.23 10.65 7.07
CA ALA A 235 -10.52 9.41 6.39
C ALA A 235 -10.50 9.59 4.87
N MET A 236 -11.22 10.57 4.32
CA MET A 236 -11.18 10.89 2.89
C MET A 236 -9.75 11.16 2.39
N THR A 237 -8.95 11.90 3.15
CA THR A 237 -7.56 12.20 2.77
C THR A 237 -6.70 10.94 2.74
N ALA A 238 -6.84 10.07 3.74
CA ALA A 238 -6.14 8.78 3.78
C ALA A 238 -6.50 7.89 2.59
N TRP A 239 -7.78 7.89 2.19
CA TRP A 239 -8.19 7.19 0.98
C TRP A 239 -7.55 7.79 -0.27
N TYR A 240 -7.74 9.08 -0.55
CA TYR A 240 -7.27 9.66 -1.82
C TYR A 240 -5.74 9.70 -1.96
N SER A 241 -4.99 9.77 -0.85
CA SER A 241 -3.53 9.75 -0.87
C SER A 241 -2.92 8.35 -1.07
N GLY A 242 -3.69 7.29 -0.82
CA GLY A 242 -3.21 5.91 -0.78
C GLY A 242 -2.30 5.65 0.43
N ASN A 243 -1.51 4.57 0.39
CA ASN A 243 -0.65 4.15 1.50
C ASN A 243 -1.45 3.94 2.82
N TRP A 244 -2.64 3.36 2.70
CA TRP A 244 -3.56 3.10 3.80
C TRP A 244 -2.88 2.45 5.02
N SER A 245 -1.98 1.49 4.82
CA SER A 245 -1.29 0.81 5.92
C SER A 245 -0.37 1.75 6.70
N VAL A 246 0.17 2.79 6.05
CA VAL A 246 0.96 3.84 6.73
C VAL A 246 0.05 4.66 7.64
N TRP A 247 -1.08 5.14 7.13
CA TRP A 247 -2.07 5.89 7.92
C TRP A 247 -2.51 5.10 9.16
N MET A 248 -2.86 3.83 8.99
CA MET A 248 -3.27 2.97 10.09
C MET A 248 -2.14 2.70 11.08
N THR A 249 -0.90 2.55 10.61
CA THR A 249 0.27 2.41 11.48
C THR A 249 0.44 3.64 12.37
N VAL A 250 0.39 4.84 11.78
CA VAL A 250 0.53 6.10 12.52
C VAL A 250 -0.60 6.29 13.53
N PHE A 251 -1.85 6.06 13.13
CA PHE A 251 -3.00 6.18 14.04
C PHE A 251 -2.93 5.19 15.19
N HIS A 252 -2.58 3.93 14.91
CA HIS A 252 -2.42 2.92 15.95
C HIS A 252 -1.30 3.28 16.93
N GLN A 253 -0.13 3.66 16.43
CA GLN A 253 1.04 3.93 17.26
C GLN A 253 0.93 5.25 18.06
N LEU A 254 0.31 6.29 17.50
CA LEU A 254 0.38 7.65 18.06
C LEU A 254 -0.92 8.14 18.71
N SER A 255 -2.06 7.47 18.51
CA SER A 255 -3.32 7.85 19.16
C SER A 255 -4.04 6.68 19.84
N GLY A 256 -4.02 5.48 19.26
CA GLY A 256 -4.89 4.38 19.70
C GLY A 256 -6.38 4.69 19.52
N ASP A 257 -6.75 5.73 18.75
CA ASP A 257 -8.12 6.17 18.54
C ASP A 257 -8.84 5.19 17.60
N LEU A 258 -9.57 4.25 18.20
CA LEU A 258 -10.29 3.22 17.48
C LEU A 258 -11.40 3.78 16.59
N GLU A 259 -12.02 4.91 16.95
CA GLU A 259 -13.08 5.52 16.15
C GLU A 259 -12.51 6.16 14.87
N LEU A 260 -11.35 6.82 14.98
CA LEU A 260 -10.61 7.29 13.80
C LEU A 260 -10.22 6.12 12.88
N MET A 261 -9.65 5.05 13.45
CA MET A 261 -9.25 3.87 12.68
C MET A 261 -10.45 3.18 12.01
N LYS A 262 -11.58 3.04 12.70
CA LYS A 262 -12.81 2.51 12.14
C LYS A 262 -13.36 3.41 11.03
N ALA A 263 -13.29 4.73 11.19
CA ALA A 263 -13.77 5.65 10.16
C ALA A 263 -12.93 5.59 8.88
N VAL A 264 -11.61 5.44 9.01
CA VAL A 264 -10.68 5.23 7.88
C VAL A 264 -10.94 3.89 7.20
N LEU A 265 -11.34 2.86 7.95
CA LEU A 265 -11.78 1.59 7.38
C LEU A 265 -13.14 1.66 6.69
N ALA A 266 -14.14 2.25 7.34
CA ALA A 266 -15.56 2.26 6.93
C ALA A 266 -15.86 3.24 5.79
N SER A 267 -14.99 4.23 5.55
CA SER A 267 -15.07 5.08 4.36
C SER A 267 -14.86 4.31 3.04
N SER A 268 -14.62 2.99 3.11
CA SER A 268 -14.66 2.06 1.97
C SER A 268 -16.06 1.90 1.36
N GLU A 269 -17.15 2.26 2.05
CA GLU A 269 -18.51 2.22 1.52
C GLU A 269 -18.83 3.38 0.54
N HIS A 270 -17.83 4.18 0.15
CA HIS A 270 -18.03 5.28 -0.77
C HIS A 270 -18.47 4.75 -2.16
N PRO A 271 -19.56 5.28 -2.76
CA PRO A 271 -20.23 4.70 -3.94
C PRO A 271 -19.38 4.66 -5.23
N PHE A 272 -18.20 5.27 -5.21
CA PHE A 272 -17.26 5.31 -6.33
C PHE A 272 -16.07 4.34 -6.18
N THR A 273 -15.98 3.60 -5.07
CA THR A 273 -14.76 2.87 -4.71
C THR A 273 -14.91 1.35 -4.66
N GLY A 274 -16.13 0.82 -4.50
CA GLY A 274 -16.45 -0.63 -4.49
C GLY A 274 -15.68 -1.48 -3.45
N LEU A 275 -14.95 -0.82 -2.57
CA LEU A 275 -13.93 -1.40 -1.71
C LEU A 275 -14.53 -2.13 -0.52
N ASN A 276 -14.17 -3.41 -0.36
CA ASN A 276 -14.44 -4.19 0.85
C ASN A 276 -13.12 -4.47 1.60
N ASN A 277 -12.76 -3.57 2.53
CA ASN A 277 -11.66 -3.85 3.46
C ASN A 277 -12.10 -4.93 4.46
N GLU A 278 -11.24 -5.92 4.74
CA GLU A 278 -11.56 -6.94 5.76
C GLU A 278 -11.35 -6.40 7.18
N ALA A 279 -12.38 -5.79 7.75
CA ALA A 279 -12.35 -5.25 9.12
C ALA A 279 -11.91 -6.31 10.18
N ASN A 280 -12.27 -7.59 9.97
CA ASN A 280 -11.86 -8.69 10.84
C ASN A 280 -10.35 -8.96 10.78
N ALA A 281 -9.72 -8.83 9.61
CA ALA A 281 -8.28 -9.01 9.45
C ALA A 281 -7.49 -7.89 10.15
N VAL A 282 -8.03 -6.66 10.15
CA VAL A 282 -7.35 -5.49 10.69
C VAL A 282 -7.44 -5.40 12.21
N PHE A 283 -8.63 -5.61 12.77
CA PHE A 283 -8.84 -5.46 14.21
C PHE A 283 -8.63 -6.75 15.00
N GLY A 284 -8.80 -7.93 14.38
CA GLY A 284 -8.74 -9.21 15.06
C GLY A 284 -9.81 -9.36 16.15
N ARG A 285 -10.22 -10.60 16.42
CA ARG A 285 -10.71 -11.00 17.74
C ARG A 285 -9.65 -11.87 18.38
#